data_AF-A0A847FM33-F1
#
_entry.id   AF-A0A847FM33-F1
#
_cell.length_a   1.000
_cell.length_b   1.000
_cell.length_c   1.000
_cell.angle_alpha   90.00
_cell.angle_beta   90.00
_cell.angle_gamma   90.00
#
_symmetry.space_group_name_H-M   'P 1'
#
loop_
_entity.id
_entity.type
_entity.pdbx_description
1 polymer ?
#
loop_
_entity_poly.entity_id
_entity_poly.type
_entity_poly.pdbx_seq_one_letter_code
_entity_poly.pdbx_strand_id
1 'polypeptide(L)'
;MLDPENMQFSQHKLQDYVDCARRFQLRYLAEQPSPALIVDSPLELERLVQRGADFHHLVHQHLLGLDVDRLEASIQDPRLAAWWRTYLEHPPASLPREVVRPEVVLAAPLPVPGTAGARLVARFDLLAADPGGRLAIVDWKTVARLPARGRLEQRLQTRVYRYLAVEAGATFNGGRRPEPEQVEMIYWFAAHGGHTERFAYDSAQHAADHEYITGVVAEIATRDEPIWPLTPDRQQCRFCNYRSLCERGVKAGSLENLEDDVEALDIEIDLEQVAEVEF
;
A
#
# COMPACT_ATOMS: atom_id res chain seq x y z
N MET A 1 -7.76 -20.41 15.52
CA MET A 1 -8.72 -19.32 15.26
C MET A 1 -7.91 -18.05 15.31
N LEU A 2 -7.91 -17.26 14.24
CA LEU A 2 -7.16 -16.00 14.19
C LEU A 2 -7.76 -15.02 15.21
N ASP A 3 -6.91 -14.24 15.88
CA ASP A 3 -7.33 -13.12 16.73
C ASP A 3 -8.15 -12.09 15.92
N PRO A 4 -9.17 -11.40 16.47
CA PRO A 4 -9.83 -10.26 15.83
C PRO A 4 -8.89 -9.24 15.15
N GLU A 5 -7.73 -8.91 15.73
CA GLU A 5 -6.73 -8.03 15.08
C GLU A 5 -6.06 -8.68 13.85
N ASN A 6 -6.01 -10.02 13.85
CA ASN A 6 -5.61 -10.85 12.71
C ASN A 6 -6.72 -11.01 11.65
N MET A 7 -7.89 -10.40 11.84
CA MET A 7 -8.98 -10.38 10.85
C MET A 7 -9.04 -9.08 10.04
N GLN A 8 -8.12 -8.14 10.28
CA GLN A 8 -7.91 -6.98 9.41
C GLN A 8 -6.83 -7.30 8.39
N PHE A 9 -7.22 -7.39 7.12
CA PHE A 9 -6.32 -7.63 6.01
C PHE A 9 -6.01 -6.33 5.29
N SER A 10 -4.72 -6.06 5.10
CA SER A 10 -4.23 -4.96 4.27
C SER A 10 -3.46 -5.51 3.07
N GLN A 11 -3.19 -4.66 2.09
CA GLN A 11 -2.33 -5.02 0.94
C GLN A 11 -0.98 -5.57 1.39
N HIS A 12 -0.39 -5.06 2.48
CA HIS A 12 0.91 -5.54 2.99
C HIS A 12 0.80 -6.91 3.64
N LYS A 13 -0.21 -7.12 4.50
CA LYS A 13 -0.49 -8.44 5.09
C LYS A 13 -0.70 -9.50 4.00
N LEU A 14 -1.51 -9.19 2.99
CA LEU A 14 -1.77 -10.11 1.89
C LEU A 14 -0.53 -10.34 1.01
N GLN A 15 0.24 -9.29 0.72
CA GLN A 15 1.50 -9.41 -0.03
C GLN A 15 2.52 -10.27 0.72
N ASP A 16 2.64 -10.11 2.04
CA ASP A 16 3.51 -10.94 2.88
C ASP A 16 3.15 -12.41 2.81
N TYR A 17 1.86 -12.74 2.83
CA TYR A 17 1.41 -14.11 2.69
C TYR A 17 1.74 -14.67 1.31
N VAL A 18 1.39 -13.95 0.25
CA VAL A 18 1.57 -14.37 -1.15
C VAL A 18 3.05 -14.51 -1.49
N ASP A 19 3.90 -13.60 -1.02
CA ASP A 19 5.36 -13.69 -1.21
C ASP A 19 5.96 -14.85 -0.41
N CYS A 20 5.53 -15.03 0.85
CA CYS A 20 6.04 -16.07 1.74
C CYS A 20 5.11 -16.31 2.94
N ALA A 21 4.34 -17.39 2.91
CA ALA A 21 3.46 -17.80 4.02
C ALA A 21 4.20 -17.83 5.37
N ARG A 22 5.45 -18.32 5.42
CA ARG A 22 6.26 -18.27 6.65
C ARG A 22 6.53 -16.85 7.15
N ARG A 23 6.76 -15.88 6.27
CA ARG A 23 6.95 -14.46 6.66
C ARG A 23 5.69 -13.92 7.33
N PHE A 24 4.53 -14.18 6.72
CA PHE A 24 3.24 -13.83 7.31
C PHE A 24 3.05 -14.47 8.70
N GLN A 25 3.29 -15.77 8.81
CA GLN A 25 3.13 -16.51 10.07
C GLN A 25 4.02 -15.93 11.18
N LEU A 26 5.30 -15.69 10.87
CA LEU A 26 6.26 -15.16 11.85
C LEU A 26 5.90 -13.74 12.29
N ARG A 27 5.45 -12.90 11.35
CA ARG A 27 5.13 -11.49 11.61
C ARG A 27 3.81 -11.31 12.35
N TYR A 28 2.73 -11.88 11.83
CA TYR A 28 1.36 -11.54 12.26
C TYR A 28 0.75 -12.56 13.23
N LEU A 29 1.18 -13.83 13.18
CA LEU A 29 0.60 -14.87 14.05
C LEU A 29 1.48 -15.19 15.25
N ALA A 30 2.80 -15.15 15.07
CA ALA A 30 3.77 -15.45 16.11
C ALA A 30 4.43 -14.20 16.69
N GLU A 31 4.11 -13.01 16.16
CA GLU A 31 4.62 -11.69 16.58
C GLU A 31 6.13 -11.70 16.86
N GLN A 32 6.88 -12.39 16.00
CA GLN A 32 8.30 -12.56 16.22
C GLN A 32 9.01 -11.22 15.98
N PRO A 33 9.84 -10.76 16.93
CA PRO A 33 10.62 -9.55 16.73
C PRO A 33 11.57 -9.76 15.55
N SER A 34 11.71 -8.73 14.73
CA SER A 34 12.53 -8.73 13.51
C SER A 34 14.02 -9.00 13.82
N PRO A 35 14.56 -10.21 13.53
CA PRO A 35 15.89 -10.59 14.00
C PRO A 35 17.05 -10.17 13.07
N ALA A 36 16.77 -9.74 11.83
CA ALA A 36 17.80 -9.46 10.85
C ALA A 36 17.56 -8.14 10.08
N LEU A 37 18.66 -7.47 9.74
CA LEU A 37 18.65 -6.26 8.90
C LEU A 37 18.11 -6.56 7.50
N ILE A 38 17.24 -5.70 6.96
CA ILE A 38 16.66 -5.87 5.62
C ILE A 38 17.71 -5.65 4.52
N VAL A 39 18.52 -4.61 4.70
CA VAL A 39 19.60 -4.22 3.78
C VAL A 39 20.96 -4.16 4.48
N ASP A 40 22.03 -4.12 3.69
CA ASP A 40 23.40 -3.95 4.14
C ASP A 40 23.73 -2.52 4.63
N SER A 41 22.91 -1.52 4.28
CA SER A 41 23.01 -0.13 4.75
C SER A 41 21.74 0.36 5.51
N PRO A 42 21.49 -0.13 6.75
CA PRO A 42 20.25 0.16 7.48
C PRO A 42 20.00 1.65 7.75
N LEU A 43 21.03 2.43 8.07
CA LEU A 43 20.89 3.88 8.29
C LEU A 43 20.48 4.65 7.03
N GLU A 44 20.88 4.16 5.84
CA GLU A 44 20.45 4.78 4.59
C GLU A 44 19.00 4.42 4.27
N LEU A 45 18.59 3.19 4.60
CA LEU A 45 17.20 2.77 4.50
C LEU A 45 16.29 3.59 5.43
N GLU A 46 16.66 3.77 6.70
CA GLU A 46 15.91 4.60 7.65
C GLU A 46 15.73 6.04 7.12
N ARG A 47 16.79 6.64 6.58
CA ARG A 47 16.72 7.97 5.94
C ARG A 47 15.84 7.98 4.70
N LEU A 48 15.78 6.89 3.94
CA LEU A 48 14.90 6.79 2.77
C LEU A 48 13.44 6.75 3.20
N VAL A 49 13.11 5.88 4.18
CA VAL A 49 11.76 5.75 4.75
C VAL A 49 11.31 7.07 5.38
N GLN A 50 12.15 7.71 6.19
CA GLN A 50 11.82 9.00 6.79
C GLN A 50 11.55 10.07 5.73
N ARG A 51 12.40 10.14 4.68
CA ARG A 51 12.20 11.11 3.60
C ARG A 51 10.90 10.86 2.83
N GLY A 52 10.54 9.59 2.64
CA GLY A 52 9.24 9.19 2.09
C GLY A 52 8.08 9.72 2.93
N ALA A 53 8.10 9.43 4.22
CA ALA A 53 7.09 9.92 5.16
C ALA A 53 6.98 11.45 5.19
N ASP A 54 8.12 12.16 5.22
CA ASP A 54 8.16 13.63 5.17
C ASP A 54 7.56 14.16 3.87
N PHE A 55 7.80 13.48 2.75
CA PHE A 55 7.22 13.85 1.45
C PHE A 55 5.69 13.69 1.43
N HIS A 56 5.16 12.55 1.89
CA HIS A 56 3.71 12.34 2.01
C HIS A 56 3.09 13.40 2.93
N HIS A 57 3.74 13.72 4.05
CA HIS A 57 3.27 14.73 4.98
C HIS A 57 3.18 16.14 4.33
N LEU A 58 4.20 16.55 3.58
CA LEU A 58 4.19 17.83 2.84
C LEU A 58 3.06 17.89 1.81
N VAL A 59 2.87 16.81 1.04
CA VAL A 59 1.80 16.71 0.04
C VAL A 59 0.43 16.78 0.72
N HIS A 60 0.24 16.04 1.82
CA HIS A 60 -0.99 16.09 2.61
C HIS A 60 -1.28 17.52 3.10
N GLN A 61 -0.31 18.19 3.71
CA GLN A 61 -0.46 19.56 4.20
C GLN A 61 -0.86 20.53 3.07
N HIS A 62 -0.22 20.44 1.92
CA HIS A 62 -0.57 21.27 0.77
C HIS A 62 -1.98 20.99 0.24
N LEU A 63 -2.39 19.72 0.17
CA LEU A 63 -3.76 19.36 -0.23
C LEU A 63 -4.82 19.82 0.78
N LEU A 64 -4.44 20.04 2.05
CA LEU A 64 -5.28 20.71 3.05
C LEU A 64 -5.30 22.25 2.93
N GLY A 65 -4.55 22.82 2.00
CA GLY A 65 -4.53 24.26 1.71
C GLY A 65 -3.47 25.06 2.46
N LEU A 66 -2.44 24.41 3.02
CA LEU A 66 -1.30 25.13 3.58
C LEU A 66 -0.50 25.83 2.47
N ASP A 67 0.03 27.00 2.81
CA ASP A 67 0.77 27.87 1.89
C ASP A 67 2.08 27.21 1.40
N VAL A 68 2.28 27.21 0.09
CA VAL A 68 3.40 26.54 -0.57
C VAL A 68 4.75 27.13 -0.13
N ASP A 69 4.86 28.45 -0.04
CA ASP A 69 6.12 29.12 0.33
C ASP A 69 6.54 28.75 1.77
N ARG A 70 5.57 28.64 2.69
CA ARG A 70 5.81 28.16 4.06
C ARG A 70 6.26 26.71 4.12
N LEU A 71 5.62 25.84 3.34
CA LEU A 71 5.99 24.43 3.26
C LEU A 71 7.40 24.28 2.68
N GLU A 72 7.70 24.95 1.57
CA GLU A 72 9.01 24.90 0.92
C GLU A 72 10.12 25.42 1.85
N ALA A 73 9.87 26.50 2.60
CA ALA A 73 10.82 27.04 3.57
C ALA A 73 11.12 26.09 4.75
N SER A 74 10.26 25.09 5.02
CA SER A 74 10.47 24.10 6.08
C SER A 74 11.45 22.98 5.68
N ILE A 75 11.72 22.83 4.38
CA ILE A 75 12.47 21.70 3.84
C ILE A 75 13.98 21.94 3.98
N GLN A 76 14.65 21.07 4.74
CA GLN A 76 16.10 21.13 4.92
C GLN A 76 16.85 20.09 4.05
N ASP A 77 16.22 18.95 3.75
CA ASP A 77 16.83 17.88 2.96
C ASP A 77 16.77 18.22 1.45
N PRO A 78 17.92 18.31 0.74
CA PRO A 78 17.94 18.67 -0.68
C PRO A 78 17.23 17.69 -1.62
N ARG A 79 17.19 16.39 -1.27
CA ARG A 79 16.46 15.39 -2.06
C ARG A 79 14.97 15.53 -1.84
N LEU A 80 14.53 15.79 -0.61
CA LEU A 80 13.13 16.09 -0.32
C LEU A 80 12.67 17.36 -1.06
N ALA A 81 13.51 18.39 -1.08
CA ALA A 81 13.23 19.62 -1.84
C ALA A 81 13.08 19.35 -3.34
N ALA A 82 13.88 18.44 -3.91
CA ALA A 82 13.75 18.05 -5.31
C ALA A 82 12.45 17.27 -5.59
N TRP A 83 12.05 16.37 -4.70
CA TRP A 83 10.77 15.66 -4.79
C TRP A 83 9.57 16.60 -4.65
N TRP A 84 9.63 17.53 -3.69
CA TRP A 84 8.63 18.57 -3.50
C TRP A 84 8.46 19.43 -4.75
N ARG A 85 9.55 19.90 -5.34
CA ARG A 85 9.52 20.65 -6.60
C ARG A 85 8.92 19.82 -7.74
N THR A 86 9.31 18.55 -7.85
CA THR A 86 8.76 17.64 -8.86
C THR A 86 7.25 17.51 -8.74
N TYR A 87 6.73 17.41 -7.50
CA TYR A 87 5.30 17.37 -7.22
C TYR A 87 4.57 18.65 -7.65
N LEU A 88 5.13 19.83 -7.36
CA LEU A 88 4.55 21.11 -7.76
C LEU A 88 4.56 21.33 -9.27
N GLU A 89 5.65 20.97 -9.94
CA GLU A 89 5.85 21.19 -11.37
C GLU A 89 5.14 20.15 -12.25
N HIS A 90 5.07 18.91 -11.77
CA HIS A 90 4.58 17.76 -12.55
C HIS A 90 3.54 16.93 -11.76
N PRO A 91 2.44 17.53 -11.27
CA PRO A 91 1.39 16.77 -10.62
C PRO A 91 0.73 15.79 -11.60
N PRO A 92 0.11 14.69 -11.12
CA PRO A 92 -0.60 13.77 -12.00
C PRO A 92 -1.62 14.50 -12.86
N ALA A 93 -1.53 14.33 -14.18
CA ALA A 93 -2.41 15.03 -15.11
C ALA A 93 -3.85 14.51 -15.04
N SER A 94 -4.79 15.42 -15.33
CA SER A 94 -6.22 15.13 -15.51
C SER A 94 -6.88 14.44 -14.31
N LEU A 95 -6.50 14.80 -13.08
CA LEU A 95 -7.23 14.31 -11.90
C LEU A 95 -8.64 14.93 -11.83
N PRO A 96 -9.64 14.16 -11.34
CA PRO A 96 -10.93 14.69 -10.90
C PRO A 96 -10.74 15.83 -9.87
N ARG A 97 -11.73 16.73 -9.77
CA ARG A 97 -11.56 17.96 -8.97
C ARG A 97 -12.71 18.26 -8.01
N GLU A 98 -13.88 17.65 -8.17
CA GLU A 98 -15.03 17.96 -7.32
C GLU A 98 -14.83 17.46 -5.87
N VAL A 99 -14.28 16.27 -5.72
CA VAL A 99 -13.90 15.69 -4.43
C VAL A 99 -12.42 15.39 -4.47
N VAL A 100 -11.64 15.98 -3.55
CA VAL A 100 -10.22 15.70 -3.36
C VAL A 100 -9.99 15.45 -1.87
N ARG A 101 -9.49 14.25 -1.54
CA ARG A 101 -9.30 13.81 -0.16
C ARG A 101 -7.93 13.14 -0.01
N PRO A 102 -6.96 13.79 0.67
CA PRO A 102 -5.70 13.16 1.01
C PRO A 102 -5.85 12.20 2.19
N GLU A 103 -4.94 11.22 2.28
CA GLU A 103 -4.76 10.32 3.44
C GLU A 103 -6.05 9.63 3.93
N VAL A 104 -6.81 9.05 2.99
CA VAL A 104 -8.11 8.41 3.28
C VAL A 104 -7.90 6.96 3.68
N VAL A 105 -8.48 6.54 4.79
CA VAL A 105 -8.59 5.11 5.15
C VAL A 105 -9.95 4.58 4.70
N LEU A 106 -9.94 3.55 3.85
CA LEU A 106 -11.12 2.80 3.46
C LEU A 106 -11.10 1.40 4.07
N ALA A 107 -12.27 0.95 4.51
CA ALA A 107 -12.47 -0.40 5.02
C ALA A 107 -13.77 -0.99 4.45
N ALA A 108 -13.73 -2.24 4.03
CA ALA A 108 -14.90 -3.00 3.61
C ALA A 108 -14.97 -4.35 4.32
N PRO A 109 -16.17 -4.85 4.69
CA PRO A 109 -16.33 -6.22 5.14
C PRO A 109 -15.79 -7.20 4.09
N LEU A 110 -15.07 -8.23 4.54
CA LEU A 110 -14.54 -9.29 3.68
C LEU A 110 -15.08 -10.64 4.18
N PRO A 111 -16.33 -10.99 3.84
CA PRO A 111 -16.96 -12.18 4.39
C PRO A 111 -16.34 -13.45 3.78
N VAL A 112 -15.44 -14.09 4.54
CA VAL A 112 -14.86 -15.39 4.19
C VAL A 112 -15.25 -16.41 5.26
N PRO A 113 -15.66 -17.64 4.90
CA PRO A 113 -15.99 -18.68 5.87
C PRO A 113 -14.87 -18.89 6.90
N GLY A 114 -15.21 -18.92 8.18
CA GLY A 114 -14.23 -19.06 9.27
C GLY A 114 -13.55 -17.74 9.70
N THR A 115 -13.92 -16.60 9.09
CA THR A 115 -13.35 -15.27 9.40
C THR A 115 -14.43 -14.25 9.76
N ALA A 116 -15.30 -14.61 10.71
CA ALA A 116 -16.39 -13.73 11.12
C ALA A 116 -15.84 -12.38 11.63
N GLY A 117 -16.23 -11.28 10.98
CA GLY A 117 -15.73 -9.93 11.31
C GLY A 117 -14.51 -9.49 10.50
N ALA A 118 -14.03 -10.30 9.54
CA ALA A 118 -12.91 -9.91 8.70
C ALA A 118 -13.23 -8.68 7.84
N ARG A 119 -12.22 -7.82 7.72
CA ARG A 119 -12.28 -6.59 6.93
C ARG A 119 -11.04 -6.46 6.07
N LEU A 120 -11.23 -5.94 4.87
CA LEU A 120 -10.15 -5.44 4.04
C LEU A 120 -10.00 -3.94 4.31
N VAL A 121 -8.77 -3.49 4.54
CA VAL A 121 -8.48 -2.09 4.92
C VAL A 121 -7.27 -1.59 4.14
N ALA A 122 -7.32 -0.34 3.69
CA ALA A 122 -6.17 0.35 3.11
C ALA A 122 -6.23 1.85 3.34
N ARG A 123 -5.04 2.47 3.44
CA ARG A 123 -4.84 3.92 3.41
C ARG A 123 -4.45 4.34 2.00
N PHE A 124 -5.10 5.38 1.49
CA PHE A 124 -4.93 5.93 0.16
C PHE A 124 -4.27 7.31 0.32
N ASP A 125 -3.14 7.56 -0.33
CA ASP A 125 -2.47 8.85 -0.18
C ASP A 125 -3.33 10.00 -0.73
N LEU A 126 -4.03 9.76 -1.84
CA LEU A 126 -5.00 10.69 -2.40
C LEU A 126 -6.12 9.96 -3.13
N LEU A 127 -7.36 10.32 -2.80
CA LEU A 127 -8.56 9.96 -3.55
C LEU A 127 -9.15 11.23 -4.17
N ALA A 128 -9.31 11.22 -5.48
CA ALA A 128 -9.94 12.30 -6.24
C ALA A 128 -11.13 11.76 -7.04
N ALA A 129 -12.30 12.38 -6.96
CA ALA A 129 -13.50 11.93 -7.65
C ALA A 129 -14.33 13.08 -8.23
N ASP A 130 -14.95 12.81 -9.38
CA ASP A 130 -16.08 13.58 -9.91
C ASP A 130 -17.31 12.66 -9.75
N PRO A 131 -18.26 12.94 -8.82
CA PRO A 131 -19.35 12.02 -8.51
C PRO A 131 -20.17 11.59 -9.74
N GLY A 132 -20.34 10.27 -9.92
CA GLY A 132 -20.96 9.69 -11.11
C GLY A 132 -20.04 9.65 -12.35
N GLY A 133 -18.84 10.19 -12.24
CA GLY A 133 -17.79 10.20 -13.25
C GLY A 133 -16.60 9.34 -12.83
N ARG A 134 -15.39 9.88 -12.87
CA ARG A 134 -14.15 9.14 -12.60
C ARG A 134 -13.74 9.26 -11.13
N LEU A 135 -13.22 8.18 -10.57
CA LEU A 135 -12.59 8.09 -9.25
C LEU A 135 -11.13 7.65 -9.44
N ALA A 136 -10.20 8.54 -9.13
CA ALA A 136 -8.77 8.32 -9.21
C ALA A 136 -8.18 8.11 -7.83
N ILE A 137 -7.40 7.05 -7.70
CA ILE A 137 -6.54 6.78 -6.55
C ILE A 137 -5.13 7.18 -6.98
N VAL A 138 -4.48 8.04 -6.21
CA VAL A 138 -3.07 8.39 -6.43
C VAL A 138 -2.27 7.89 -5.25
N ASP A 139 -1.18 7.21 -5.57
CA ASP A 139 -0.22 6.67 -4.64
C ASP A 139 1.15 7.24 -4.97
N TRP A 140 1.70 7.97 -4.01
CA TRP A 140 2.97 8.67 -4.15
C TRP A 140 4.09 7.70 -3.87
N LYS A 141 5.07 7.61 -4.78
CA LYS A 141 6.20 6.71 -4.66
C LYS A 141 7.49 7.49 -4.62
N THR A 142 8.31 7.26 -3.59
CA THR A 142 9.66 7.83 -3.50
C THR A 142 10.78 6.84 -3.79
N VAL A 143 10.42 5.66 -4.33
CA VAL A 143 11.36 4.60 -4.70
C VAL A 143 12.44 5.06 -5.68
N ALA A 144 13.65 4.52 -5.52
CA ALA A 144 14.80 4.87 -6.34
C ALA A 144 14.80 4.24 -7.74
N ARG A 145 14.06 3.15 -7.93
CA ARG A 145 13.94 2.43 -9.20
C ARG A 145 12.47 2.31 -9.58
N LEU A 146 12.15 2.66 -10.83
CA LEU A 146 10.83 2.42 -11.40
C LEU A 146 10.56 0.92 -11.53
N PRO A 147 9.54 0.39 -10.85
CA PRO A 147 9.13 -0.99 -11.06
C PRO A 147 8.52 -1.15 -12.46
N ALA A 148 8.71 -2.31 -13.08
CA ALA A 148 8.06 -2.61 -14.34
C ALA A 148 6.53 -2.59 -14.19
N ARG A 149 5.83 -2.02 -15.17
CA ARG A 149 4.36 -1.89 -15.17
C ARG A 149 3.64 -3.21 -14.85
N GLY A 150 4.03 -4.31 -15.48
CA GLY A 150 3.40 -5.62 -15.23
C GLY A 150 3.60 -6.13 -13.80
N ARG A 151 4.66 -5.70 -13.10
CA ARG A 151 4.85 -6.02 -11.68
C ARG A 151 3.91 -5.20 -10.81
N LEU A 152 3.76 -3.90 -11.08
CA LEU A 152 2.81 -3.04 -10.37
C LEU A 152 1.38 -3.57 -10.52
N GLU A 153 1.00 -3.97 -11.72
CA GLU A 153 -0.34 -4.52 -12.00
C GLU A 153 -0.68 -5.75 -11.15
N GLN A 154 0.33 -6.60 -10.88
CA GLN A 154 0.16 -7.84 -10.12
C GLN A 154 0.23 -7.65 -8.60
N ARG A 155 0.69 -6.50 -8.10
CA ARG A 155 0.78 -6.23 -6.64
C ARG A 155 -0.58 -6.29 -5.98
N LEU A 156 -0.58 -6.78 -4.73
CA LEU A 156 -1.78 -6.71 -3.89
C LEU A 156 -2.23 -5.27 -3.67
N GLN A 157 -1.31 -4.29 -3.65
CA GLN A 157 -1.67 -2.87 -3.55
C GLN A 157 -2.63 -2.44 -4.68
N THR A 158 -2.28 -2.68 -5.95
CA THR A 158 -3.12 -2.33 -7.11
C THR A 158 -4.48 -3.00 -7.06
N ARG A 159 -4.54 -4.27 -6.64
CA ARG A 159 -5.80 -5.03 -6.53
C ARG A 159 -6.66 -4.51 -5.39
N VAL A 160 -6.10 -4.44 -4.18
CA VAL A 160 -6.80 -4.04 -2.96
C VAL A 160 -7.30 -2.60 -3.05
N TYR A 161 -6.50 -1.68 -3.57
CA TYR A 161 -6.89 -0.26 -3.64
C TYR A 161 -8.06 -0.06 -4.61
N ARG A 162 -7.99 -0.64 -5.81
CA ARG A 162 -9.09 -0.54 -6.79
C ARG A 162 -10.35 -1.24 -6.29
N TYR A 163 -10.22 -2.43 -5.70
CA TYR A 163 -11.34 -3.16 -5.12
C TYR A 163 -12.00 -2.35 -3.97
N LEU A 164 -11.22 -1.82 -3.02
CA LEU A 164 -11.76 -1.00 -1.93
C LEU A 164 -12.37 0.33 -2.39
N ALA A 165 -11.82 0.97 -3.41
CA ALA A 165 -12.44 2.16 -3.98
C ALA A 165 -13.83 1.88 -4.53
N VAL A 166 -14.06 0.69 -5.11
CA VAL A 166 -15.39 0.26 -5.50
C VAL A 166 -16.24 -0.04 -4.27
N GLU A 167 -15.79 -0.91 -3.36
CA GLU A 167 -16.65 -1.40 -2.26
C GLU A 167 -16.95 -0.35 -1.17
N ALA A 168 -16.05 0.60 -0.94
CA ALA A 168 -16.14 1.57 0.15
C ALA A 168 -16.06 3.03 -0.34
N GLY A 169 -16.07 3.29 -1.67
CA GLY A 169 -15.94 4.63 -2.22
C GLY A 169 -17.23 5.45 -2.30
N ALA A 170 -18.36 4.95 -1.78
CA ALA A 170 -19.68 5.59 -1.95
C ALA A 170 -19.70 7.05 -1.44
N THR A 171 -19.06 7.32 -0.29
CA THR A 171 -18.94 8.66 0.30
C THR A 171 -18.27 9.67 -0.64
N PHE A 172 -17.38 9.21 -1.53
CA PHE A 172 -16.67 10.07 -2.48
C PHE A 172 -17.36 10.16 -3.84
N ASN A 173 -18.42 9.36 -4.06
CA ASN A 173 -19.13 9.24 -5.33
C ASN A 173 -20.62 9.59 -5.18
N GLY A 174 -20.92 10.63 -4.39
CA GLY A 174 -22.28 11.14 -4.21
C GLY A 174 -23.22 10.16 -3.50
N GLY A 175 -22.69 9.35 -2.57
CA GLY A 175 -23.45 8.38 -1.79
C GLY A 175 -23.78 7.08 -2.55
N ARG A 176 -23.21 6.88 -3.76
CA ARG A 176 -23.42 5.67 -4.56
C ARG A 176 -22.11 4.92 -4.74
N ARG A 177 -22.15 3.59 -4.60
CA ARG A 177 -21.03 2.71 -4.92
C ARG A 177 -20.50 3.04 -6.32
N PRO A 178 -19.19 3.32 -6.50
CA PRO A 178 -18.60 3.48 -7.82
C PRO A 178 -18.77 2.22 -8.66
N GLU A 179 -18.97 2.38 -9.97
CA GLU A 179 -18.80 1.29 -10.92
C GLU A 179 -17.31 1.04 -11.12
N PRO A 180 -16.85 -0.21 -11.31
CA PRO A 180 -15.44 -0.52 -11.51
C PRO A 180 -14.78 0.33 -12.62
N GLU A 181 -15.48 0.59 -13.72
CA GLU A 181 -14.98 1.38 -14.87
C GLU A 181 -14.72 2.85 -14.53
N GLN A 182 -15.24 3.33 -13.39
CA GLN A 182 -14.97 4.67 -12.89
C GLN A 182 -13.61 4.74 -12.18
N VAL A 183 -13.09 3.61 -11.70
CA VAL A 183 -11.92 3.56 -10.82
C VAL A 183 -10.63 3.43 -11.62
N GLU A 184 -9.62 4.20 -11.24
CA GLU A 184 -8.27 4.11 -11.77
C GLU A 184 -7.24 4.27 -10.65
N MET A 185 -6.21 3.42 -10.65
CA MET A 185 -5.05 3.54 -9.79
C MET A 185 -3.91 4.24 -10.53
N ILE A 186 -3.28 5.23 -9.89
CA ILE A 186 -2.21 6.03 -10.45
C ILE A 186 -1.03 5.98 -9.48
N TYR A 187 0.05 5.32 -9.90
CA TYR A 187 1.34 5.48 -9.24
C TYR A 187 2.03 6.71 -9.78
N TRP A 188 2.52 7.58 -8.90
CA TRP A 188 3.29 8.78 -9.27
C TRP A 188 4.66 8.74 -8.60
N PHE A 189 5.73 8.92 -9.38
CA PHE A 189 7.10 8.67 -8.92
C PHE A 189 7.93 9.95 -8.76
N ALA A 190 8.18 10.33 -7.50
CA ALA A 190 8.88 11.56 -7.12
C ALA A 190 10.31 11.62 -7.66
N ALA A 191 11.07 10.53 -7.50
CA ALA A 191 12.47 10.44 -7.93
C ALA A 191 12.64 10.31 -9.45
N HIS A 192 11.53 10.21 -10.20
CA HIS A 192 11.52 9.95 -11.64
C HIS A 192 10.75 11.03 -12.40
N GLY A 193 10.87 12.29 -11.97
CA GLY A 193 10.32 13.44 -12.67
C GLY A 193 8.79 13.46 -12.73
N GLY A 194 8.12 12.82 -11.75
CA GLY A 194 6.67 12.71 -11.72
C GLY A 194 6.12 11.76 -12.78
N HIS A 195 6.92 10.79 -13.24
CA HIS A 195 6.44 9.69 -14.08
C HIS A 195 5.19 9.06 -13.46
N THR A 196 4.22 8.67 -14.30
CA THR A 196 3.00 8.02 -13.83
C THR A 196 2.76 6.68 -14.50
N GLU A 197 2.34 5.70 -13.71
CA GLU A 197 1.80 4.43 -14.19
C GLU A 197 0.34 4.34 -13.81
N ARG A 198 -0.52 4.15 -14.80
CA ARG A 198 -1.97 4.21 -14.65
C ARG A 198 -2.62 2.87 -14.93
N PHE A 199 -3.50 2.44 -14.06
CA PHE A 199 -4.19 1.15 -14.14
C PHE A 199 -5.69 1.40 -14.06
N ALA A 200 -6.34 1.35 -15.23
CA ALA A 200 -7.78 1.33 -15.33
C ALA A 200 -8.36 0.09 -14.61
N TYR A 201 -9.67 0.13 -14.39
CA TYR A 201 -10.40 -0.97 -13.79
C TYR A 201 -11.67 -1.27 -14.58
N ASP A 202 -12.17 -2.49 -14.45
CA ASP A 202 -13.42 -2.93 -15.07
C ASP A 202 -14.09 -4.01 -14.23
N SER A 203 -15.33 -4.33 -14.58
CA SER A 203 -16.14 -5.31 -13.85
C SER A 203 -15.54 -6.71 -13.83
N ALA A 204 -14.79 -7.12 -14.86
CA ALA A 204 -14.15 -8.44 -14.90
C ALA A 204 -12.94 -8.49 -13.96
N GLN A 205 -12.13 -7.44 -13.96
CA GLN A 205 -11.01 -7.28 -13.03
C GLN A 205 -11.50 -7.18 -11.58
N HIS A 206 -12.61 -6.49 -11.33
CA HIS A 206 -13.25 -6.43 -10.02
C HIS A 206 -13.67 -7.81 -9.50
N ALA A 207 -14.36 -8.60 -10.33
CA ALA A 207 -14.74 -9.96 -9.96
C ALA A 207 -13.52 -10.86 -9.70
N ALA A 208 -12.49 -10.77 -10.55
CA ALA A 208 -11.26 -11.53 -10.38
C ALA A 208 -10.46 -11.13 -9.13
N ASP A 209 -10.41 -9.83 -8.80
CA ASP A 209 -9.76 -9.34 -7.59
C ASP A 209 -10.52 -9.78 -6.34
N HIS A 210 -11.87 -9.76 -6.36
CA HIS A 210 -12.68 -10.31 -5.27
C HIS A 210 -12.39 -11.79 -5.02
N GLU A 211 -12.43 -12.62 -6.07
CA GLU A 211 -12.15 -14.06 -5.97
C GLU A 211 -10.72 -14.31 -5.47
N TYR A 212 -9.74 -13.57 -5.99
CA TYR A 212 -8.34 -13.71 -5.58
C TYR A 212 -8.13 -13.32 -4.11
N ILE A 213 -8.62 -12.15 -3.70
CA ILE A 213 -8.45 -11.64 -2.32
C ILE A 213 -9.14 -12.58 -1.32
N THR A 214 -10.39 -12.96 -1.58
CA THR A 214 -11.14 -13.87 -0.70
C THR A 214 -10.53 -15.27 -0.67
N GLY A 215 -10.00 -15.77 -1.80
CA GLY A 215 -9.28 -17.03 -1.89
C GLY A 215 -8.02 -17.03 -1.02
N VAL A 216 -7.21 -15.96 -1.08
CA VAL A 216 -6.02 -15.82 -0.23
C VAL A 216 -6.39 -15.80 1.25
N VAL A 217 -7.43 -15.05 1.63
CA VAL A 217 -7.90 -14.99 3.02
C VAL A 217 -8.47 -16.32 3.49
N ALA A 218 -9.19 -17.04 2.64
CA ALA A 218 -9.71 -18.37 2.95
C ALA A 218 -8.57 -19.38 3.17
N GLU A 219 -7.51 -19.30 2.35
CA GLU A 219 -6.30 -20.10 2.54
C GLU A 219 -5.70 -19.80 3.92
N ILE A 220 -5.38 -18.53 4.22
CA ILE A 220 -4.85 -18.09 5.52
C ILE A 220 -5.69 -18.62 6.70
N ALA A 221 -7.02 -18.53 6.60
CA ALA A 221 -7.94 -18.90 7.68
C ALA A 221 -8.04 -20.41 7.93
N THR A 222 -7.77 -21.22 6.91
CA THR A 222 -7.90 -22.69 6.98
C THR A 222 -6.59 -23.41 7.25
N ARG A 223 -5.44 -22.72 7.23
CA ARG A 223 -4.15 -23.31 7.58
C ARG A 223 -4.09 -23.68 9.06
N ASP A 224 -3.74 -24.93 9.31
CA ASP A 224 -3.57 -25.50 10.65
C ASP A 224 -2.14 -25.99 10.91
N GLU A 225 -1.25 -25.94 9.92
CA GLU A 225 0.10 -26.45 10.10
C GLU A 225 0.91 -25.55 11.05
N PRO A 226 1.72 -26.12 11.96
CA PRO A 226 2.48 -25.35 12.94
C PRO A 226 3.63 -24.54 12.31
N ILE A 227 4.12 -24.94 11.13
CA ILE A 227 5.19 -24.26 10.40
C ILE A 227 4.74 -24.09 8.96
N TRP A 228 4.51 -22.84 8.56
CA TRP A 228 4.06 -22.51 7.21
C TRP A 228 5.21 -22.59 6.20
N PRO A 229 4.91 -22.89 4.92
CA PRO A 229 5.94 -23.11 3.91
C PRO A 229 6.79 -21.87 3.66
N LEU A 230 8.07 -22.10 3.36
CA LEU A 230 9.00 -21.08 2.89
C LEU A 230 8.75 -20.80 1.42
N THR A 231 8.95 -19.55 1.00
CA THR A 231 9.00 -19.21 -0.42
C THR A 231 10.10 -20.00 -1.16
N PRO A 232 9.83 -20.47 -2.39
CA PRO A 232 10.86 -21.04 -3.25
C PRO A 232 11.85 -19.97 -3.74
N ASP A 233 11.44 -18.69 -3.79
CA ASP A 233 12.27 -17.60 -4.27
C ASP A 233 13.33 -17.19 -3.22
N ARG A 234 14.56 -17.66 -3.43
CA ARG A 234 15.69 -17.33 -2.56
C ARG A 234 16.17 -15.88 -2.67
N GLN A 235 15.84 -15.16 -3.74
CA GLN A 235 16.25 -13.76 -3.86
C GLN A 235 15.47 -12.89 -2.90
N GLN A 236 14.16 -13.10 -2.78
CA GLN A 236 13.32 -12.38 -1.81
C GLN A 236 13.77 -12.60 -0.36
N CYS A 237 14.26 -13.81 -0.03
CA CYS A 237 14.78 -14.10 1.31
C CYS A 237 15.93 -13.17 1.73
N ARG A 238 16.68 -12.56 0.80
CA ARG A 238 17.79 -11.65 1.13
C ARG A 238 17.31 -10.37 1.81
N PHE A 239 16.10 -9.92 1.46
CA PHE A 239 15.45 -8.73 2.03
C PHE A 239 14.48 -9.09 3.16
N CYS A 240 14.27 -10.38 3.43
CA CYS A 240 13.42 -10.83 4.53
C CYS A 240 14.14 -10.65 5.87
N ASN A 241 13.51 -9.93 6.78
CA ASN A 241 14.00 -9.72 8.14
C ASN A 241 13.96 -11.00 9.00
N TYR A 242 13.17 -12.02 8.63
CA TYR A 242 13.09 -13.32 9.32
C TYR A 242 14.02 -14.40 8.76
N ARG A 243 14.88 -14.09 7.78
CA ARG A 243 15.68 -15.09 7.06
C ARG A 243 16.56 -15.97 7.95
N SER A 244 17.02 -15.45 9.10
CA SER A 244 17.82 -16.19 10.08
C SER A 244 17.02 -17.31 10.76
N LEU A 245 15.71 -17.12 10.97
CA LEU A 245 14.80 -18.12 11.52
C LEU A 245 14.38 -19.19 10.49
N CYS A 246 14.74 -18.99 9.23
CA CYS A 246 14.40 -19.88 8.11
C CYS A 246 15.63 -20.59 7.54
N GLU A 247 16.81 -20.41 8.15
CA GLU A 247 18.10 -20.90 7.62
C GLU A 247 18.37 -20.45 6.17
N ARG A 248 17.85 -19.28 5.77
CA ARG A 248 18.00 -18.71 4.42
C ARG A 248 19.14 -17.68 4.31
N GLY A 249 20.07 -17.71 5.26
CA GLY A 249 21.30 -16.92 5.27
C GLY A 249 21.29 -15.76 6.25
N VAL A 250 22.48 -15.17 6.46
CA VAL A 250 22.71 -14.08 7.43
C VAL A 250 22.95 -12.72 6.77
N LYS A 251 23.36 -12.71 5.50
CA LYS A 251 23.64 -11.49 4.74
C LYS A 251 22.34 -10.85 4.24
N ALA A 252 22.21 -9.56 4.48
CA ALA A 252 21.12 -8.75 3.95
C ALA A 252 21.25 -8.54 2.43
N GLY A 253 20.18 -8.09 1.79
CA GLY A 253 20.21 -7.59 0.42
C GLY A 253 20.98 -6.26 0.33
N SER A 254 21.37 -5.88 -0.87
CA SER A 254 21.93 -4.55 -1.09
C SER A 254 20.80 -3.54 -1.24
N LEU A 255 20.89 -2.38 -0.57
CA LEU A 255 19.87 -1.34 -0.66
C LEU A 255 19.55 -0.93 -2.10
N GLU A 256 20.54 -0.89 -2.98
CA GLU A 256 20.35 -0.56 -4.39
C GLU A 256 19.42 -1.54 -5.12
N ASN A 257 19.36 -2.79 -4.66
CA ASN A 257 18.55 -3.84 -5.25
C ASN A 257 17.23 -4.06 -4.50
N LEU A 258 16.91 -3.20 -3.53
CA LEU A 258 15.61 -3.20 -2.90
C LEU A 258 14.59 -2.59 -3.88
N GLU A 259 13.78 -3.45 -4.47
CA GLU A 259 12.77 -3.05 -5.45
C GLU A 259 11.39 -2.82 -4.84
N ASP A 260 11.20 -3.26 -3.59
CA ASP A 260 9.96 -3.07 -2.87
C ASP A 260 9.91 -1.69 -2.25
N ASP A 261 8.72 -1.11 -2.27
CA ASP A 261 8.45 0.11 -1.53
C ASP A 261 8.53 -0.21 -0.03
N VAL A 262 9.49 0.40 0.63
CA VAL A 262 9.81 0.19 2.04
C VAL A 262 8.97 1.06 2.95
N GLU A 263 8.27 2.07 2.40
CA GLU A 263 7.30 2.92 3.10
C GLU A 263 6.11 2.09 3.63
N ALA A 264 5.89 0.92 3.03
CA ALA A 264 4.93 -0.09 3.42
C ALA A 264 5.10 -0.72 4.81
N LEU A 265 6.29 -0.62 5.41
CA LEU A 265 6.65 -1.41 6.59
C LEU A 265 6.04 -0.92 7.91
N ASP A 266 5.56 0.32 7.99
CA ASP A 266 5.17 0.98 9.24
C ASP A 266 3.70 1.40 9.34
N ILE A 267 2.84 1.02 8.38
CA ILE A 267 1.41 1.39 8.47
C ILE A 267 0.67 0.38 9.35
N GLU A 268 0.78 0.55 10.67
CA GLU A 268 -0.28 0.12 11.58
C GLU A 268 -1.50 1.02 11.32
N ILE A 269 -2.54 0.44 10.72
CA ILE A 269 -3.80 1.15 10.49
C ILE A 269 -4.55 1.14 11.81
N ASP A 270 -4.48 2.26 12.53
CA ASP A 270 -5.29 2.48 13.73
C ASP A 270 -6.77 2.64 13.33
N LEU A 271 -7.62 1.75 13.86
CA LEU A 271 -9.06 1.72 13.58
C LEU A 271 -9.78 2.97 14.06
N GLU A 272 -9.25 3.71 15.05
CA GLU A 272 -9.84 4.98 15.50
C GLU A 272 -9.82 6.05 14.38
N GLN A 273 -8.98 5.87 13.36
CA GLN A 273 -8.88 6.75 12.19
C GLN A 273 -9.73 6.29 11.00
N VAL A 274 -10.38 5.13 11.08
CA VAL A 274 -11.27 4.64 10.02
C VAL A 274 -12.55 5.46 10.07
N ALA A 275 -12.89 6.13 8.97
CA ALA A 275 -14.22 6.69 8.82
C ALA A 275 -15.24 5.53 8.90
N GLU A 276 -15.96 5.43 10.01
CA GLU A 276 -17.11 4.54 10.12
C GLU A 276 -18.13 5.00 9.08
N VAL A 277 -18.23 4.26 7.98
CA VAL A 277 -19.36 4.39 7.07
C VAL A 277 -20.50 3.61 7.71
N GLU A 278 -21.42 4.31 8.38
CA GLU A 278 -22.72 3.75 8.73
C GLU A 278 -23.42 3.33 7.42
N PHE A 279 -23.83 2.06 7.37
CA PHE A 279 -24.63 1.50 6.28
C PHE A 279 -26.11 1.86 6.43
#